data_AF-A0A1V9XJX8-F1
#
_entry.id   AF-A0A1V9XJX8-F1
#
_cell.length_a   1.000
_cell.length_b   1.000
_cell.length_c   1.000
_cell.angle_alpha   90.00
_cell.angle_beta   90.00
_cell.angle_gamma   90.00
#
_symmetry.space_group_name_H-M   'P 1'
#
loop_
_entity.id
_entity.type
_entity.pdbx_description
1 polymer ?
#
loop_
_entity_poly.entity_id
_entity_poly.type
_entity_poly.pdbx_seq_one_letter_code
_entity_poly.pdbx_strand_id
1 'polypeptide(L)'
;QADSTARIYFAEQTSAASVLRLRSLQLEFETIGARDRFVTTVRRALETLRERPRRLLIFINPFGGRRRARAIYNKKAAPVFQICGIKCKVVITTHSGHSKEYVMDKDLSAYDGVVCVGGDGMANELINGIMQRTLKSADAAAAATAAIHQLEQEHQGGVGQENNNNNNKSNNKNNDRLSHRDVENNDDFKRDSGEEADIQGSCFELPKSSALPIGVIPAGSTDALVCTTTGAHCPLNSALHVAIG
;
A
#
# COMPACT_ATOMS: atom_id res chain seq x y z
N GLN A 1 35.64 16.28 20.05
CA GLN A 1 36.71 15.66 19.25
C GLN A 1 36.03 15.03 18.04
N ALA A 2 36.24 15.55 16.84
CA ALA A 2 35.62 14.99 15.64
C ALA A 2 36.34 13.67 15.32
N ASP A 3 35.63 12.56 15.49
CA ASP A 3 36.19 11.22 15.31
C ASP A 3 36.46 10.94 13.82
N SER A 4 37.66 10.47 13.46
CA SER A 4 37.97 10.07 12.09
C SER A 4 37.28 8.76 11.69
N THR A 5 36.46 8.16 12.55
CA THR A 5 35.65 7.00 12.21
C THR A 5 34.30 7.34 11.56
N ALA A 6 33.77 6.41 10.75
CA ALA A 6 32.37 6.39 10.34
C ALA A 6 31.77 5.01 10.62
N ARG A 7 30.54 4.98 11.14
CA ARG A 7 29.77 3.74 11.31
C ARG A 7 28.72 3.60 10.21
N ILE A 8 28.83 2.52 9.45
CA ILE A 8 27.86 2.14 8.41
C ILE A 8 26.94 1.09 9.01
N TYR A 9 25.64 1.28 8.84
CA TYR A 9 24.65 0.25 9.14
C TYR A 9 24.17 -0.37 7.84
N PHE A 10 24.01 -1.70 7.81
CA PHE A 10 23.55 -2.43 6.64
C PHE A 10 22.63 -3.59 7.04
N ALA A 11 21.75 -3.98 6.13
CA ALA A 11 20.92 -5.16 6.28
C ALA A 11 21.63 -6.36 5.65
N GLU A 12 21.83 -7.41 6.44
CA GLU A 12 22.38 -8.68 5.98
C GLU A 12 21.22 -9.68 5.82
N GLN A 13 21.02 -10.19 4.61
CA GLN A 13 20.07 -11.27 4.36
C GLN A 13 20.64 -12.57 4.91
N THR A 14 19.86 -13.26 5.74
CA THR A 14 20.26 -14.57 6.26
C THR A 14 20.04 -15.68 5.23
N SER A 15 20.50 -16.89 5.52
CA SER A 15 20.23 -18.06 4.67
C SER A 15 18.73 -18.32 4.45
N ALA A 16 17.87 -17.89 5.37
CA ALA A 16 16.44 -17.76 5.11
C ALA A 16 16.20 -16.48 4.28
N ALA A 17 15.83 -16.65 3.02
CA ALA A 17 15.78 -15.58 2.02
C ALA A 17 14.99 -14.33 2.43
N SER A 18 13.97 -14.44 3.29
CA SER A 18 13.16 -13.27 3.65
C SER A 18 13.60 -12.58 4.96
N VAL A 19 14.58 -13.10 5.70
CA VAL A 19 14.96 -12.55 7.01
C VAL A 19 16.21 -11.69 6.92
N LEU A 20 16.08 -10.43 7.32
CA LEU A 20 17.13 -9.42 7.35
C LEU A 20 17.61 -9.18 8.80
N ARG A 21 18.92 -8.98 8.95
CA ARG A 21 19.56 -8.60 10.21
C ARG A 21 20.28 -7.27 10.07
N LEU A 22 20.05 -6.37 11.02
CA LEU A 22 20.80 -5.12 11.11
C LEU A 22 22.23 -5.42 11.59
N ARG A 23 23.21 -5.05 10.79
CA ARG A 23 24.64 -5.12 11.09
C ARG A 23 25.25 -3.73 11.03
N SER A 24 26.46 -3.60 11.57
CA SER A 24 27.24 -2.38 11.46
C SER A 24 28.70 -2.66 11.18
N LEU A 25 29.31 -1.83 10.36
CA LEU A 25 30.74 -1.79 10.10
C LEU A 25 31.28 -0.44 10.57
N GLN A 26 32.35 -0.45 11.36
CA GLN A 26 33.07 0.76 11.73
C GLN A 26 34.29 0.89 10.83
N LEU A 27 34.39 2.00 10.12
CA LEU A 27 35.50 2.35 9.25
C LEU A 27 36.31 3.45 9.93
N GLU A 28 37.63 3.32 9.87
CA GLU A 28 38.57 4.33 10.32
C GLU A 28 39.20 5.00 9.11
N PHE A 29 39.31 6.33 9.14
CA PHE A 29 39.88 7.11 8.05
C PHE A 29 41.15 7.82 8.52
N GLU A 30 42.11 7.95 7.62
CA GLU A 30 43.36 8.69 7.87
C GLU A 30 43.11 10.16 8.23
N THR A 31 42.07 10.76 7.63
CA THR A 31 41.69 12.16 7.86
C THR A 31 40.18 12.32 7.95
N ILE A 32 39.74 13.33 8.71
CA ILE A 32 38.34 13.75 8.78
C ILE A 32 37.81 14.12 7.38
N GLY A 33 38.65 14.75 6.55
CA GLY A 33 38.27 15.08 5.17
C GLY A 33 38.01 13.85 4.30
N ALA A 34 38.79 12.77 4.46
CA ALA A 34 38.53 11.51 3.75
C ALA A 34 37.21 10.85 4.20
N ARG A 35 36.96 10.84 5.52
CA ARG A 35 35.68 10.40 6.11
C ARG A 35 34.50 11.16 5.52
N ASP A 36 34.57 12.48 5.49
CA ASP A 36 33.46 13.33 5.03
C ASP A 36 33.18 13.18 3.54
N ARG A 37 34.23 13.07 2.72
CA ARG A 37 34.09 12.73 1.30
C ARG A 37 33.42 11.38 1.11
N PHE A 38 33.86 10.35 1.84
CA PHE A 38 33.27 9.02 1.77
C PHE A 38 31.78 9.04 2.14
N VAL A 39 31.44 9.64 3.29
CA VAL A 39 30.06 9.74 3.77
C VAL A 39 29.18 10.51 2.77
N THR A 40 29.70 11.59 2.20
CA THR A 40 28.97 12.39 1.19
C THR A 40 28.73 11.58 -0.08
N THR A 41 29.73 10.84 -0.57
CA THR A 41 29.59 9.97 -1.74
C THR A 41 28.55 8.87 -1.51
N VAL A 42 28.59 8.21 -0.35
CA VAL A 42 27.60 7.18 0.00
C VAL A 42 26.20 7.79 0.09
N ARG A 43 26.02 8.94 0.73
CA ARG A 43 24.70 9.62 0.80
C ARG A 43 24.17 9.96 -0.60
N ARG A 44 25.02 10.50 -1.48
CA ARG A 44 24.64 10.79 -2.86
C ARG A 44 24.26 9.54 -3.64
N ALA A 45 24.96 8.42 -3.43
CA ALA A 45 24.58 7.14 -4.03
C ALA A 45 23.24 6.62 -3.47
N LEU A 46 22.99 6.78 -2.17
CA LEU A 46 21.69 6.39 -1.58
C LEU A 46 20.54 7.25 -2.11
N GLU A 47 20.80 8.49 -2.52
CA GLU A 47 19.77 9.37 -3.08
C GLU A 47 19.28 8.91 -4.47
N THR A 48 20.04 8.09 -5.19
CA THR A 48 19.64 7.56 -6.50
C THR A 48 18.69 6.36 -6.39
N LEU A 49 18.57 5.76 -5.21
CA LEU A 49 17.67 4.63 -4.95
C LEU A 49 16.22 5.13 -4.85
N ARG A 50 15.43 4.91 -5.90
CA ARG A 50 14.04 5.41 -5.99
C ARG A 50 13.05 4.65 -5.13
N GLU A 51 13.31 3.37 -4.89
CA GLU A 51 12.41 2.49 -4.12
C GLU A 51 12.48 2.77 -2.62
N ARG A 52 13.61 3.34 -2.16
CA ARG A 52 13.82 3.63 -0.74
C ARG A 52 12.94 4.81 -0.28
N PRO A 53 12.02 4.60 0.68
CA PRO A 53 11.17 5.68 1.14
C PRO A 53 11.96 6.70 1.95
N ARG A 54 11.61 7.98 1.80
CA ARG A 54 12.19 9.13 2.53
C ARG A 54 11.21 9.68 3.56
N ARG A 55 9.90 9.52 3.34
CA ARG A 55 8.83 10.06 4.19
C ARG A 55 7.75 9.00 4.39
N LEU A 56 7.54 8.58 5.63
CA LEU A 56 6.52 7.59 5.99
C LEU A 56 5.45 8.18 6.92
N LEU A 57 4.20 7.81 6.67
CA LEU A 57 3.09 8.06 7.61
C LEU A 57 2.86 6.79 8.44
N ILE A 58 3.08 6.87 9.75
CA ILE A 58 3.02 5.74 10.66
C ILE A 58 1.73 5.81 11.48
N PHE A 59 0.91 4.77 11.42
CA PHE A 59 -0.24 4.57 12.29
C PHE A 59 0.11 3.57 13.39
N ILE A 60 -0.19 3.92 14.64
CA ILE A 60 0.06 3.02 15.79
C ILE A 60 -1.25 2.78 16.52
N ASN A 61 -1.66 1.52 16.63
CA ASN A 61 -2.75 1.14 17.53
C ASN A 61 -2.21 0.95 18.96
N PRO A 62 -2.45 1.87 19.91
CA PRO A 62 -1.87 1.79 21.25
C PRO A 62 -2.32 0.56 22.03
N PHE A 63 -3.45 -0.05 21.66
CA PHE A 63 -3.99 -1.25 22.31
C PHE A 63 -3.47 -2.57 21.70
N GLY A 64 -2.79 -2.50 20.55
CA GLY A 64 -2.22 -3.67 19.87
C GLY A 64 -1.19 -4.43 20.73
N GLY A 65 -1.20 -5.76 20.64
CA GLY A 65 -0.08 -6.61 21.08
C GLY A 65 0.10 -6.61 22.58
N ARG A 66 -1.00 -6.72 23.33
CA ARG A 66 -1.03 -6.53 24.78
C ARG A 66 -0.54 -5.12 25.17
N ARG A 67 -1.01 -4.09 24.45
CA ARG A 67 -0.68 -2.66 24.66
C ARG A 67 0.81 -2.30 24.49
N ARG A 68 1.54 -3.05 23.68
CA ARG A 68 2.98 -2.85 23.45
C ARG A 68 3.32 -2.17 22.13
N ALA A 69 2.36 -1.98 21.22
CA ALA A 69 2.62 -1.44 19.88
C ALA A 69 3.43 -0.13 19.88
N ARG A 70 3.07 0.84 20.74
CA ARG A 70 3.83 2.10 20.87
C ARG A 70 5.26 1.87 21.33
N ALA A 71 5.47 0.96 22.29
CA ALA A 71 6.80 0.62 22.76
C ALA A 71 7.60 -0.15 21.71
N ILE A 72 6.96 -1.04 20.94
CA ILE A 72 7.57 -1.78 19.83
C ILE A 72 8.07 -0.80 18.77
N TYR A 73 7.23 0.15 18.35
CA TYR A 73 7.64 1.18 17.40
C TYR A 73 8.85 1.97 17.92
N ASN A 74 8.73 2.55 19.13
CA ASN A 74 9.78 3.40 19.69
C ASN A 74 11.11 2.67 19.92
N LYS A 75 11.07 1.39 20.33
CA LYS A 75 12.27 0.63 20.68
C LYS A 75 12.88 -0.14 19.51
N LYS A 76 12.12 -0.42 18.45
CA LYS A 76 12.54 -1.33 17.36
C LYS A 76 12.48 -0.67 15.99
N ALA A 77 11.33 -0.14 15.58
CA ALA A 77 11.14 0.39 14.22
C ALA A 77 11.69 1.81 14.05
N ALA A 78 11.37 2.73 14.98
CA ALA A 78 11.79 4.13 14.91
C ALA A 78 13.33 4.29 14.83
N PRO A 79 14.15 3.53 15.58
CA PRO A 79 15.60 3.60 15.44
C PRO A 79 16.11 3.20 14.06
N VAL A 80 15.48 2.21 13.40
CA VAL A 80 15.84 1.81 12.03
C VAL A 80 15.54 2.95 11.07
N PHE A 81 14.33 3.49 11.11
CA PHE A 81 13.94 4.61 10.25
C PHE A 81 14.83 5.84 10.46
N GLN A 82 15.21 6.13 11.71
CA GLN A 82 16.14 7.21 12.05
C GLN A 82 17.54 7.00 11.45
N ILE A 83 18.13 5.80 11.62
CA ILE A 83 19.44 5.46 11.02
C ILE A 83 19.37 5.54 9.49
N CYS A 84 18.22 5.16 8.93
CA CYS A 84 17.96 5.21 7.49
C CYS A 84 17.64 6.63 6.97
N GLY A 85 17.57 7.66 7.83
CA GLY A 85 17.26 9.03 7.41
C GLY A 85 15.81 9.23 6.94
N ILE A 86 14.90 8.32 7.30
CA ILE A 86 13.49 8.33 6.91
C ILE A 86 12.71 9.22 7.88
N LYS A 87 11.99 10.20 7.36
CA LYS A 87 11.13 11.10 8.14
C LYS A 87 9.79 10.42 8.41
N CYS A 88 9.46 10.21 9.68
CA CYS A 88 8.21 9.57 10.07
C CYS A 88 7.24 10.58 10.68
N LYS A 89 6.02 10.69 10.12
CA LYS A 89 4.89 11.32 10.81
C LYS A 89 4.11 10.24 11.54
N VAL A 90 3.99 10.34 12.86
CA VAL A 90 3.30 9.34 13.68
C VAL A 90 1.89 9.79 14.04
N VAL A 91 0.91 8.92 13.83
CA VAL A 91 -0.49 9.07 14.21
C VAL A 91 -0.86 7.92 15.14
N ILE A 92 -1.22 8.25 16.38
CA ILE A 92 -1.75 7.27 17.33
C ILE A 92 -3.24 7.11 17.05
N THR A 93 -3.70 5.89 16.81
CA THR A 93 -5.13 5.65 16.57
C THR A 93 -5.94 5.71 17.86
N THR A 94 -7.18 6.20 17.78
CA THR A 94 -8.05 6.42 18.94
C THR A 94 -9.19 5.39 19.01
N HIS A 95 -9.58 4.83 17.86
CA HIS A 95 -10.65 3.84 17.73
C HIS A 95 -10.42 2.95 16.50
N SER A 96 -11.22 1.90 16.38
CA SER A 96 -11.25 0.99 15.21
C SER A 96 -11.66 1.76 13.95
N GLY A 97 -10.94 1.59 12.85
CA GLY A 97 -11.23 2.30 11.59
C GLY A 97 -10.62 3.70 11.48
N HIS A 98 -10.01 4.24 12.55
CA HIS A 98 -9.43 5.59 12.49
C HIS A 98 -8.33 5.72 11.42
N SER A 99 -7.49 4.69 11.21
CA SER A 99 -6.46 4.71 10.17
C SER A 99 -7.06 4.84 8.78
N LYS A 100 -8.15 4.10 8.52
CA LYS A 100 -8.93 4.15 7.29
C LYS A 100 -9.51 5.54 7.06
N GLU A 101 -10.19 6.10 8.06
CA GLU A 101 -10.78 7.45 7.97
C GLU A 101 -9.70 8.51 7.68
N TYR A 102 -8.56 8.42 8.36
CA TYR A 102 -7.45 9.35 8.19
C TYR A 102 -6.90 9.34 6.77
N VAL A 103 -6.64 8.17 6.18
CA VAL A 103 -6.10 8.08 4.81
C VAL A 103 -7.12 8.47 3.74
N MET A 104 -8.42 8.37 4.06
CA MET A 104 -9.49 8.82 3.17
C MET A 104 -9.62 10.35 3.17
N ASP A 105 -9.42 11.00 4.31
CA ASP A 105 -9.60 12.46 4.47
C ASP A 105 -8.35 13.27 4.10
N LYS A 106 -7.15 12.79 4.43
CA LYS A 106 -5.92 13.58 4.30
C LYS A 106 -5.25 13.43 2.94
N ASP A 107 -4.54 14.48 2.52
CA ASP A 107 -3.60 14.36 1.40
C ASP A 107 -2.38 13.52 1.81
N LEU A 108 -2.07 12.53 0.97
CA LEU A 108 -0.99 11.57 1.16
C LEU A 108 0.16 11.78 0.17
N SER A 109 0.05 12.75 -0.75
CA SER A 109 1.06 13.05 -1.79
C SER A 109 2.46 13.32 -1.22
N ALA A 110 2.53 13.75 0.04
CA ALA A 110 3.77 14.07 0.74
C ALA A 110 4.49 12.85 1.36
N TYR A 111 3.95 11.64 1.24
CA TYR A 111 4.55 10.42 1.80
C TYR A 111 4.84 9.41 0.69
N ASP A 112 5.96 8.70 0.86
CA ASP A 112 6.39 7.64 -0.04
C ASP A 112 5.77 6.28 0.37
N GLY A 113 5.10 6.23 1.53
CA GLY A 113 4.43 5.04 2.03
C GLY A 113 3.70 5.26 3.35
N VAL A 114 2.77 4.36 3.65
CA VAL A 114 2.07 4.28 4.94
C VAL A 114 2.50 3.03 5.69
N VAL A 115 2.60 3.09 7.00
CA VAL A 115 3.00 1.95 7.83
C VAL A 115 2.02 1.80 8.98
N CYS A 116 1.51 0.59 9.22
CA CYS A 116 0.78 0.29 10.45
C CYS A 116 1.66 -0.45 11.45
N VAL A 117 1.50 -0.10 12.74
CA VAL A 117 2.10 -0.81 13.87
C VAL A 117 0.95 -1.40 14.69
N GLY A 118 0.69 -2.68 14.48
CA GLY A 118 -0.49 -3.36 14.99
C GLY A 118 -0.55 -4.81 14.55
N GLY A 119 -1.72 -5.43 14.66
CA GLY A 119 -2.00 -6.75 14.10
C GLY A 119 -2.69 -6.69 12.74
N ASP A 120 -3.04 -7.85 12.21
CA ASP A 120 -3.65 -8.00 10.87
C ASP A 120 -4.94 -7.16 10.69
N GLY A 121 -5.76 -6.99 11.74
CA GLY A 121 -6.96 -6.16 11.69
C GLY A 121 -6.68 -4.69 11.33
N MET A 122 -5.61 -4.12 11.89
CA MET A 122 -5.21 -2.74 11.60
C MET A 122 -4.63 -2.62 10.18
N ALA A 123 -3.88 -3.63 9.73
CA ALA A 123 -3.38 -3.68 8.36
C ALA A 123 -4.55 -3.74 7.36
N ASN A 124 -5.57 -4.55 7.63
CA ASN A 124 -6.78 -4.63 6.83
C ASN A 124 -7.54 -3.29 6.76
N GLU A 125 -7.70 -2.59 7.88
CA GLU A 125 -8.31 -1.25 7.90
C GLU A 125 -7.56 -0.27 6.98
N LEU A 126 -6.22 -0.25 7.09
CA LEU A 126 -5.38 0.65 6.31
C LEU A 126 -5.41 0.31 4.81
N ILE A 127 -5.28 -0.97 4.44
CA ILE A 127 -5.37 -1.44 3.05
C ILE A 127 -6.70 -1.03 2.44
N ASN A 128 -7.80 -1.30 3.14
CA ASN A 128 -9.14 -0.93 2.68
C ASN A 128 -9.29 0.59 2.51
N GLY A 129 -8.68 1.39 3.39
CA GLY A 129 -8.67 2.85 3.24
C GLY A 129 -7.92 3.32 2.00
N ILE A 130 -6.72 2.79 1.75
CA ILE A 130 -5.95 3.12 0.55
C ILE A 130 -6.68 2.68 -0.72
N MET A 131 -7.22 1.46 -0.76
CA MET A 131 -7.99 0.97 -1.91
C MET A 131 -9.21 1.85 -2.20
N GLN A 132 -10.01 2.18 -1.18
CA GLN A 132 -11.19 3.03 -1.35
C GLN A 132 -10.82 4.45 -1.81
N ARG A 133 -9.69 4.99 -1.35
CA ARG A 133 -9.17 6.27 -1.82
C ARG A 133 -8.80 6.23 -3.30
N THR A 134 -8.07 5.19 -3.72
CA THR A 134 -7.61 5.07 -5.10
C THR A 134 -8.79 4.92 -6.06
N LEU A 135 -9.81 4.13 -5.71
CA LEU A 135 -11.04 3.99 -6.50
C LEU A 135 -11.77 5.34 -6.63
N LYS A 136 -12.02 6.04 -5.52
CA LYS A 136 -12.66 7.37 -5.56
C LYS A 136 -11.89 8.39 -6.41
N SER A 137 -10.55 8.34 -6.34
CA SER A 137 -9.70 9.24 -7.11
C SER A 137 -9.74 8.92 -8.60
N ALA A 138 -9.83 7.63 -8.96
CA ALA A 138 -9.99 7.18 -10.33
C ALA A 138 -11.35 7.58 -10.91
N ASP A 139 -12.44 7.39 -10.15
CA ASP A 139 -13.78 7.80 -10.55
C ASP A 139 -13.87 9.32 -10.78
N ALA A 140 -13.27 10.11 -9.87
CA ALA A 140 -13.21 11.56 -10.00
C ALA A 140 -12.40 12.01 -11.23
N ALA A 141 -11.27 11.35 -11.52
CA ALA A 141 -10.45 11.63 -12.69
C ALA A 141 -11.17 11.28 -14.00
N ALA A 142 -11.90 10.16 -14.04
CA ALA A 142 -12.72 9.77 -15.18
C ALA A 142 -13.85 10.76 -15.44
N ALA A 143 -14.56 11.20 -14.39
CA ALA A 143 -15.62 12.20 -14.50
C ALA A 143 -15.09 13.56 -15.00
N ALA A 144 -13.94 14.01 -14.50
CA ALA A 144 -13.32 15.27 -14.96
C ALA A 144 -12.91 15.19 -16.44
N THR A 145 -12.35 14.06 -16.88
CA THR A 145 -11.98 13.83 -18.29
C THR A 145 -13.20 13.87 -19.20
N ALA A 146 -14.32 13.24 -18.78
CA ALA A 146 -15.57 13.26 -19.52
C ALA A 146 -16.15 14.68 -19.66
N ALA A 147 -16.05 15.51 -18.61
CA ALA A 147 -16.51 16.90 -18.62
C ALA A 147 -15.67 17.79 -19.57
N ILE A 148 -14.35 17.61 -19.62
CA ILE A 148 -13.46 18.35 -20.54
C ILE A 148 -13.83 18.02 -22.00
N HIS A 149 -14.06 16.75 -22.31
CA HIS A 149 -14.44 16.31 -23.66
C HIS A 149 -15.83 16.84 -24.09
N GLN A 150 -16.76 17.07 -23.15
CA GLN A 150 -18.04 17.71 -23.45
C GLN A 150 -17.87 19.19 -23.83
N LEU A 151 -16.96 19.91 -23.17
CA LEU A 151 -16.71 21.35 -23.45
C LEU A 151 -16.00 21.58 -24.80
N GLU A 152 -15.16 20.65 -25.25
CA GLU A 152 -14.49 20.76 -26.57
C GLU A 152 -15.46 20.52 -27.74
N GLN A 153 -16.53 19.75 -27.53
CA GLN A 153 -17.54 19.49 -28.56
C GLN A 153 -18.51 20.66 -28.78
N GLU A 154 -18.69 21.54 -27.78
CA GLU A 154 -19.53 22.74 -27.92
C GLU A 154 -18.87 23.86 -28.74
N HIS A 155 -17.54 23.84 -28.92
CA HIS A 155 -16.81 24.88 -29.65
C HIS A 155 -16.66 24.64 -31.17
N GLN A 156 -17.10 23.49 -31.71
CA GLN A 156 -17.09 23.20 -33.17
C GLN A 156 -18.47 22.91 -33.78
N GLY A 157 -19.57 23.05 -33.02
CA GLY A 157 -20.93 22.76 -33.48
C GLY A 157 -21.76 23.99 -33.85
N GLY A 158 -21.25 24.85 -34.73
CA GLY A 158 -21.90 26.12 -35.11
C GLY A 158 -22.44 26.18 -36.54
N VAL A 159 -23.28 25.24 -36.99
CA VAL A 159 -24.27 25.45 -38.09
C VAL A 159 -25.45 24.50 -37.83
N GLY A 160 -26.66 25.06 -37.66
CA GLY A 160 -27.86 24.32 -37.24
C GLY A 160 -28.69 23.70 -38.37
N GLN A 161 -29.61 22.80 -37.98
CA GLN A 161 -31.04 22.92 -38.28
C GLN A 161 -31.88 21.82 -37.57
N GLU A 162 -32.98 22.29 -37.00
CA GLU A 162 -34.34 21.71 -36.99
C GLU A 162 -34.66 20.35 -36.34
N ASN A 163 -35.40 20.48 -35.22
CA ASN A 163 -36.71 19.87 -34.96
C ASN A 163 -37.03 18.52 -35.63
N ASN A 164 -37.24 17.49 -34.79
CA ASN A 164 -38.57 16.88 -34.75
C ASN A 164 -38.83 16.15 -33.43
N ASN A 165 -39.94 16.54 -32.80
CA ASN A 165 -40.63 15.79 -31.77
C ASN A 165 -40.92 14.36 -32.27
N ASN A 166 -40.77 13.37 -31.38
CA ASN A 166 -41.77 12.32 -31.26
C ASN A 166 -41.75 11.70 -29.86
N ASN A 167 -42.88 11.91 -29.18
CA ASN A 167 -43.34 11.10 -28.07
C ASN A 167 -43.34 9.63 -28.46
N ASN A 168 -42.83 8.75 -27.59
CA ASN A 168 -43.47 7.47 -27.39
C ASN A 168 -43.30 6.99 -25.94
N LYS A 169 -44.43 7.07 -25.25
CA LYS A 169 -44.75 6.44 -23.98
C LYS A 169 -45.14 5.00 -24.30
N SER A 170 -44.44 4.01 -23.76
CA SER A 170 -44.96 2.64 -23.70
C SER A 170 -44.60 1.96 -22.39
N ASN A 171 -45.68 1.57 -21.72
CA ASN A 171 -45.75 0.69 -20.56
C ASN A 171 -45.46 -0.77 -20.94
N ASN A 172 -44.88 -1.54 -20.02
CA ASN A 172 -45.32 -2.88 -19.57
C ASN A 172 -44.32 -3.33 -18.50
N LYS A 173 -44.62 -3.52 -17.20
CA LYS A 173 -45.60 -4.37 -16.49
C LYS A 173 -45.57 -5.86 -16.86
N ASN A 174 -45.37 -6.65 -15.79
CA ASN A 174 -45.77 -8.05 -15.54
C ASN A 174 -44.75 -9.13 -15.99
N ASN A 175 -44.52 -10.24 -15.28
CA ASN A 175 -45.06 -10.81 -14.04
C ASN A 175 -44.16 -11.94 -13.51
N ASP A 176 -44.22 -12.15 -12.19
CA ASP A 176 -44.22 -13.42 -11.43
C ASP A 176 -44.05 -14.77 -12.16
N ARG A 177 -43.22 -15.68 -11.60
CA ARG A 177 -43.67 -16.82 -10.75
C ARG A 177 -42.57 -17.83 -10.43
N LEU A 178 -42.65 -18.33 -9.20
CA LEU A 178 -41.88 -19.41 -8.58
C LEU A 178 -42.15 -20.80 -9.21
N SER A 179 -41.18 -21.73 -9.11
CA SER A 179 -41.41 -23.05 -8.49
C SER A 179 -40.11 -23.81 -8.15
N HIS A 180 -40.12 -24.39 -6.95
CA HIS A 180 -39.17 -25.32 -6.34
C HIS A 180 -39.21 -26.76 -6.93
N ARG A 181 -38.19 -27.56 -6.55
CA ARG A 181 -38.09 -29.05 -6.42
C ARG A 181 -37.44 -29.78 -7.60
N ASP A 182 -36.57 -30.79 -7.47
CA ASP A 182 -35.98 -31.51 -6.33
C ASP A 182 -34.64 -32.17 -6.79
N VAL A 183 -33.88 -32.63 -5.81
CA VAL A 183 -32.58 -33.32 -5.82
C VAL A 183 -32.65 -34.72 -6.45
N GLU A 184 -31.61 -35.14 -7.17
CA GLU A 184 -31.01 -36.49 -7.02
C GLU A 184 -29.60 -36.60 -7.65
N ASN A 185 -28.66 -37.13 -6.88
CA ASN A 185 -27.29 -37.46 -7.25
C ASN A 185 -27.25 -38.85 -7.93
N ASN A 186 -26.35 -39.04 -8.90
CA ASN A 186 -25.28 -40.06 -8.86
C ASN A 186 -24.51 -40.13 -10.19
N ASP A 187 -23.18 -40.16 -10.04
CA ASP A 187 -22.19 -40.94 -10.77
C ASP A 187 -22.16 -40.93 -12.31
N ASP A 188 -21.15 -40.25 -12.89
CA ASP A 188 -20.15 -40.97 -13.72
C ASP A 188 -18.93 -40.11 -14.04
N PHE A 189 -17.75 -40.58 -13.66
CA PHE A 189 -16.46 -39.94 -13.93
C PHE A 189 -15.96 -40.37 -15.31
N LYS A 190 -16.39 -39.67 -16.37
CA LYS A 190 -15.80 -39.79 -17.71
C LYS A 190 -15.03 -38.52 -18.06
N ARG A 191 -13.72 -38.68 -18.19
CA ARG A 191 -12.81 -37.69 -18.78
C ARG A 191 -13.14 -37.60 -20.26
N ASP A 192 -13.69 -36.48 -20.69
CA ASP A 192 -13.71 -36.12 -22.10
C ASP A 192 -12.96 -34.80 -22.29
N SER A 193 -12.15 -34.80 -23.33
CA SER A 193 -11.18 -33.80 -23.70
C SER A 193 -11.81 -32.70 -24.53
N GLY A 194 -11.63 -31.45 -24.09
CA GLY A 194 -11.72 -30.26 -24.96
C GLY A 194 -13.04 -29.52 -24.92
N GLU A 195 -13.09 -28.46 -24.11
CA GLU A 195 -13.61 -27.14 -24.48
C GLU A 195 -13.22 -26.16 -23.35
N GLU A 196 -12.13 -25.43 -23.55
CA GLU A 196 -11.76 -24.29 -22.69
C GLU A 196 -12.81 -23.20 -22.92
N ALA A 197 -13.82 -23.17 -22.05
CA ALA A 197 -14.69 -22.01 -21.93
C ALA A 197 -13.84 -20.85 -21.38
N ASP A 198 -13.56 -19.89 -22.25
CA ASP A 198 -13.02 -18.57 -21.92
C ASP A 198 -13.93 -17.90 -20.88
N ILE A 199 -13.66 -18.16 -19.61
CA ILE A 199 -14.12 -17.28 -18.54
C ILE A 199 -13.25 -16.04 -18.69
N GLN A 200 -13.75 -15.10 -19.50
CA GLN A 200 -13.33 -13.71 -19.51
C GLN A 200 -13.67 -13.13 -18.13
N GLY A 201 -12.93 -13.56 -17.10
CA GLY A 201 -12.88 -12.91 -15.82
C GLY A 201 -12.41 -11.51 -16.14
N SER A 202 -13.31 -10.54 -15.98
CA SER A 202 -12.99 -9.13 -16.09
C SER A 202 -11.70 -8.92 -15.30
N CYS A 203 -10.60 -8.70 -16.02
CA CYS A 203 -9.32 -8.38 -15.43
C CYS A 203 -9.63 -7.22 -14.51
N PHE A 204 -9.52 -7.44 -13.20
CA PHE A 204 -9.66 -6.39 -12.22
C PHE A 204 -8.46 -5.48 -12.47
N GLU A 205 -8.60 -4.54 -13.40
CA GLU A 205 -7.56 -3.58 -13.72
C GLU A 205 -7.36 -2.75 -12.46
N LEU A 206 -6.36 -3.15 -11.67
CA LEU A 206 -5.90 -2.38 -10.54
C LEU A 206 -5.59 -0.97 -11.07
N PRO A 207 -6.11 0.08 -10.42
CA PRO A 207 -5.93 1.45 -10.90
C PRO A 207 -4.45 1.73 -11.19
N LYS A 208 -4.15 2.20 -12.40
CA LYS A 208 -2.78 2.49 -12.92
C LYS A 208 -2.06 3.65 -12.19
N SER A 209 -2.56 4.07 -11.03
CA SER A 209 -1.87 5.01 -10.15
C SER A 209 -0.93 4.21 -9.26
N SER A 210 0.31 4.69 -9.08
CA SER A 210 1.26 4.11 -8.11
C SER A 210 0.56 3.94 -6.76
N ALA A 211 0.20 2.71 -6.41
CA ALA A 211 -0.46 2.42 -5.15
C ALA A 211 0.52 2.81 -4.04
N LEU A 212 0.08 3.68 -3.13
CA LEU A 212 0.89 4.11 -2.01
C LEU A 212 1.34 2.86 -1.21
N PRO A 213 2.64 2.55 -1.13
CA PRO A 213 3.13 1.34 -0.49
C PRO A 213 2.69 1.24 0.97
N ILE A 214 2.41 0.01 1.42
CA ILE A 214 1.93 -0.29 2.78
C ILE A 214 2.94 -1.17 3.49
N GLY A 215 3.50 -0.66 4.59
CA GLY A 215 4.34 -1.42 5.52
C GLY A 215 3.54 -1.91 6.73
N VAL A 216 3.91 -3.07 7.27
CA VAL A 216 3.32 -3.62 8.51
C VAL A 216 4.43 -3.94 9.50
N ILE A 217 4.35 -3.35 10.69
CA ILE A 217 5.22 -3.68 11.82
C ILE A 217 4.41 -4.52 12.81
N PRO A 218 4.77 -5.79 13.04
CA PRO A 218 4.01 -6.71 13.85
C PRO A 218 3.94 -6.21 15.29
N ALA A 219 2.73 -6.05 15.76
CA ALA A 219 2.42 -5.79 17.16
C ALA A 219 1.07 -6.43 17.51
N GLY A 220 0.63 -7.47 16.81
CA GLY A 220 -0.60 -8.20 17.07
C GLY A 220 -0.40 -9.41 18.01
N SER A 221 -1.51 -10.10 18.27
CA SER A 221 -1.47 -11.52 18.68
C SER A 221 -1.36 -12.44 17.47
N THR A 222 -1.87 -11.99 16.33
CA THR A 222 -1.83 -12.62 15.02
C THR A 222 -1.25 -11.59 14.06
N ASP A 223 -0.16 -11.97 13.39
CA ASP A 223 0.56 -11.14 12.43
C ASP A 223 0.93 -12.00 11.20
N ALA A 224 -0.08 -12.68 10.64
CA ALA A 224 0.10 -13.59 9.52
C ALA A 224 0.65 -12.86 8.30
N LEU A 225 0.17 -11.63 8.05
CA LEU A 225 0.66 -10.81 6.93
C LEU A 225 2.16 -10.55 7.02
N VAL A 226 2.67 -10.26 8.22
CA VAL A 226 4.10 -10.01 8.43
C VAL A 226 4.93 -11.27 8.25
N CYS A 227 4.48 -12.40 8.82
CA CYS A 227 5.19 -13.67 8.69
C CYS A 227 5.29 -14.10 7.22
N THR A 228 4.23 -13.92 6.44
CA THR A 228 4.22 -14.28 5.01
C THR A 228 5.09 -13.35 4.18
N THR A 229 5.06 -12.04 4.44
CA THR A 229 5.80 -11.05 3.64
C THR A 229 7.28 -10.93 4.01
N THR A 230 7.60 -11.09 5.30
CA THR A 230 8.96 -10.86 5.81
C THR A 230 9.64 -12.13 6.33
N GLY A 231 8.96 -13.27 6.30
CA GLY A 231 9.49 -14.56 6.76
C GLY A 231 9.70 -14.71 8.27
N ALA A 232 9.42 -13.67 9.07
CA ALA A 232 9.62 -13.72 10.52
C ALA A 232 8.69 -12.78 11.28
N HIS A 233 8.27 -13.21 12.47
CA HIS A 233 7.56 -12.39 13.45
C HIS A 233 8.53 -11.45 14.20
N CYS A 234 9.09 -10.47 13.50
CA CYS A 234 10.12 -9.60 14.08
C CYS A 234 9.93 -8.14 13.65
N PRO A 235 9.58 -7.23 14.60
CA PRO A 235 9.42 -5.81 14.29
C PRO A 235 10.64 -5.15 13.66
N LEU A 236 11.84 -5.61 14.03
CA LEU A 236 13.08 -5.10 13.46
C LEU A 236 13.26 -5.54 12.00
N ASN A 237 12.97 -6.81 11.71
CA ASN A 237 13.02 -7.35 10.35
C ASN A 237 12.04 -6.62 9.44
N SER A 238 10.80 -6.43 9.89
CA SER A 238 9.79 -5.70 9.12
C SER A 238 10.17 -4.24 8.89
N ALA A 239 10.78 -3.58 9.89
CA ALA A 239 11.27 -2.21 9.72
C ALA A 239 12.42 -2.11 8.72
N LEU A 240 13.28 -3.14 8.61
CA LEU A 240 14.34 -3.19 7.61
C LEU A 240 13.77 -3.34 6.20
N HIS A 241 12.79 -4.23 6.00
CA HIS A 241 12.08 -4.36 4.71
C HIS A 241 11.47 -3.02 4.29
N VAL A 242 10.67 -2.40 5.17
CA VAL A 242 10.06 -1.09 4.92
C VAL A 242 11.12 -0.01 4.62
N ALA A 243 12.29 -0.07 5.25
CA ALA A 243 13.33 0.93 5.04
C ALA A 243 14.14 0.73 3.75
N ILE A 244 14.12 -0.46 3.16
CA ILE A 244 14.82 -0.79 1.92
C ILE A 244 13.95 -0.42 0.71
N GLY A 245 12.62 -0.53 0.83
CA GLY A 245 11.65 -0.28 -0.23
C GLY A 245 10.94 -1.56 -0.61
#